data_AF-A0AAV1BB73-F1
#
_entry.id   AF-A0AAV1BB73-F1
#
_cell.length_a   1.000
_cell.length_b   1.000
_cell.length_c   1.000
_cell.angle_alpha   90.00
_cell.angle_beta   90.00
_cell.angle_gamma   90.00
#
_symmetry.space_group_name_H-M   'P 1'
#
loop_
_entity.id
_entity.type
_entity.pdbx_description
1 polymer ?
#
loop_
_entity_poly.entity_id
_entity_poly.type
_entity_poly.pdbx_seq_one_letter_code
_entity_poly.pdbx_strand_id
1 'polypeptide(L)'
;MTSPFKLLKSTHLGVVLTFDVYGSKLPPDATPEQRVIATVGYLGASYDVPSLVDKLLHQLSSKQTIVVNVYDTTNASAHITMYGTDVVDTSLLHVSGLDFGDPLRKHELHCKFKQMAPFPWTAFNASVGVFVIPCFLGIYFMQQ
;
A
#
# COMPACT_ATOMS: atom_id res chain seq x y z
N MET A 1 10.68 16.23 -0.95
CA MET A 1 9.44 15.77 -1.61
C MET A 1 8.27 16.63 -1.14
N THR A 2 7.34 16.98 -2.03
CA THR A 2 6.15 17.75 -1.66
C THR A 2 5.14 16.91 -0.90
N SER A 3 4.24 17.55 -0.15
CA SER A 3 3.01 16.89 0.28
C SER A 3 2.17 16.46 -0.93
N PRO A 4 1.27 15.48 -0.79
CA PRO A 4 0.44 15.00 -1.89
C PRO A 4 -0.50 16.09 -2.40
N PHE A 5 -0.57 16.30 -3.71
CA PHE A 5 -1.47 17.27 -4.34
C PHE A 5 -1.88 16.82 -5.75
N LYS A 6 -2.92 17.44 -6.31
CA LYS A 6 -3.39 17.12 -7.66
C LYS A 6 -2.41 17.67 -8.71
N LEU A 7 -1.86 16.79 -9.54
CA LEU A 7 -0.92 17.17 -10.59
C LEU A 7 -1.64 17.95 -11.70
N LEU A 8 -0.99 19.00 -12.20
CA LEU A 8 -1.56 19.91 -13.21
C LEU A 8 -1.97 19.22 -14.52
N LYS A 9 -1.27 18.15 -14.91
CA LYS A 9 -1.46 17.48 -16.20
C LYS A 9 -2.49 16.36 -16.18
N SER A 10 -2.57 15.58 -15.10
CA SER A 10 -3.44 14.40 -15.01
C SER A 10 -4.60 14.58 -14.04
N THR A 11 -4.64 15.64 -13.22
CA THR A 11 -5.55 15.83 -12.08
C THR A 11 -5.50 14.73 -11.01
N HIS A 12 -4.71 13.68 -11.25
CA HIS A 12 -4.43 12.62 -10.31
C HIS A 12 -3.61 13.17 -9.15
N LEU A 13 -3.78 12.54 -7.99
CA LEU A 13 -2.97 12.87 -6.83
C LEU A 13 -1.53 12.40 -7.07
N GLY A 14 -0.57 13.25 -6.76
CA GLY A 14 0.83 12.93 -6.96
C GLY A 14 1.74 13.73 -6.03
N VAL A 15 3.02 13.44 -6.15
CA VAL A 15 4.09 14.13 -5.41
C VAL A 15 5.14 14.62 -6.38
N VAL A 16 5.79 15.72 -6.03
CA VAL A 16 6.92 16.23 -6.79
C VAL A 16 8.19 16.02 -5.98
N LEU A 17 9.17 15.41 -6.65
CA LEU A 17 10.53 15.29 -6.19
C LEU A 17 11.36 16.38 -6.86
N THR A 18 12.11 17.13 -6.07
CA THR A 18 12.95 18.24 -6.54
C THR A 18 14.38 18.01 -6.07
N PHE A 19 15.33 18.11 -6.99
CA PHE A 19 16.74 18.13 -6.70
C PHE A 19 17.31 19.51 -7.06
N ASP A 20 18.09 20.07 -6.15
CA ASP A 20 18.82 21.31 -6.39
C ASP A 20 20.02 21.02 -7.30
N VAL A 21 20.17 21.82 -8.34
CA VAL A 21 21.34 21.78 -9.22
C VAL A 21 22.24 22.93 -8.83
N TYR A 22 23.47 22.62 -8.42
CA TYR A 22 24.46 23.61 -8.01
C TYR A 22 25.53 23.83 -9.07
N GLY A 23 26.13 25.02 -9.07
CA GLY A 23 27.29 25.33 -9.88
C GLY A 23 28.52 24.51 -9.49
N SER A 24 29.45 24.33 -10.43
CA SER A 24 30.66 23.50 -10.26
C SER A 24 31.62 23.94 -9.14
N LYS A 25 31.43 25.14 -8.58
CA LYS A 25 32.31 25.74 -7.56
C LYS A 25 31.77 25.57 -6.14
N LEU A 26 30.73 24.76 -5.92
CA LEU A 26 30.20 24.53 -4.58
C LEU A 26 31.15 23.60 -3.78
N PRO A 27 31.69 24.06 -2.63
CA PRO A 27 32.48 23.19 -1.76
C PRO A 27 31.62 22.07 -1.14
N PRO A 28 32.22 20.90 -0.81
CA PRO A 28 31.48 19.76 -0.29
C PRO A 28 30.85 20.00 1.10
N ASP A 29 31.42 20.89 1.90
CA ASP A 29 30.95 21.31 3.23
C ASP A 29 30.17 22.63 3.20
N ALA A 30 29.60 23.00 2.04
CA ALA A 30 28.91 24.27 1.87
C ALA A 30 27.76 24.48 2.86
N THR A 31 27.72 25.67 3.45
CA THR A 31 26.63 26.11 4.33
C THR A 31 25.33 26.27 3.54
N PRO A 32 24.16 26.27 4.21
CA PRO A 32 22.88 26.49 3.54
C PRO A 32 22.84 27.77 2.69
N GLU A 33 23.46 28.86 3.15
CA GLU A 33 23.53 30.14 2.44
C GLU A 33 24.37 30.03 1.16
N GLN A 34 25.51 29.34 1.23
CA GLN A 34 26.36 29.09 0.07
C GLN A 34 25.67 28.20 -0.96
N ARG A 35 24.90 27.21 -0.51
CA ARG A 35 24.08 26.35 -1.38
C ARG A 35 23.04 27.17 -2.14
N VAL A 36 22.32 28.06 -1.45
CA VAL A 36 21.32 28.94 -2.08
C VAL A 36 21.95 29.84 -3.14
N ILE A 37 23.11 30.45 -2.85
CA ILE A 37 23.81 31.33 -3.80
C ILE A 37 24.35 30.54 -5.01
N ALA A 38 24.78 29.30 -4.79
CA ALA A 38 25.33 28.43 -5.84
C ALA A 38 24.26 27.66 -6.63
N THR A 39 22.99 27.72 -6.23
CA THR A 39 21.90 27.07 -6.96
C THR A 39 21.75 27.70 -8.33
N VAL A 40 21.91 26.89 -9.37
CA VAL A 40 21.71 27.30 -10.78
C VAL A 40 20.33 26.92 -11.29
N GLY A 41 19.65 25.98 -10.62
CA GLY A 41 18.29 25.60 -10.97
C GLY A 41 17.80 24.40 -10.15
N TYR A 42 16.62 23.90 -10.55
CA TYR A 42 15.95 22.79 -9.90
C TYR A 42 15.55 21.74 -10.95
N LEU A 43 15.89 20.48 -10.67
CA LEU A 43 15.41 19.35 -11.45
C LEU A 43 14.21 18.73 -10.74
N GLY A 44 13.03 18.87 -11.34
CA GLY A 44 11.77 18.34 -10.80
C GLY A 44 11.30 17.09 -11.55
N ALA A 45 10.78 16.12 -10.81
CA ALA A 45 10.04 14.98 -11.34
C ALA A 45 8.69 14.86 -10.63
N SER A 46 7.60 14.80 -11.40
CA SER A 46 6.26 14.55 -10.87
C SER A 46 5.94 13.06 -10.93
N TYR A 47 5.55 12.49 -9.80
CA TYR A 47 5.13 11.09 -9.69
C TYR A 47 3.62 11.02 -9.50
N ASP A 48 2.96 10.35 -10.44
CA ASP A 48 1.56 9.93 -10.32
C ASP A 48 1.52 8.69 -9.42
N VAL A 49 1.22 8.92 -8.13
CA VAL A 49 1.27 7.88 -7.10
C VAL A 49 0.26 6.77 -7.39
N PRO A 50 -1.02 7.06 -7.73
CA PRO A 50 -1.98 6.02 -8.06
C PRO A 50 -1.53 5.11 -9.20
N SER A 51 -1.04 5.67 -10.30
CA SER A 51 -0.61 4.88 -11.45
C SER A 51 0.58 3.97 -11.12
N LEU A 52 1.50 4.42 -10.26
CA LEU A 52 2.64 3.62 -9.81
C LEU A 52 2.19 2.47 -8.91
N VAL A 53 1.33 2.76 -7.93
CA VAL A 53 0.84 1.76 -6.99
C VAL A 53 -0.04 0.74 -7.70
N ASP A 54 -0.95 1.16 -8.59
CA ASP A 54 -1.80 0.26 -9.38
C ASP A 54 -0.95 -0.73 -10.20
N LYS A 55 0.12 -0.25 -10.85
CA LYS A 55 1.04 -1.12 -11.60
C LYS A 55 1.74 -2.13 -10.70
N LEU A 56 2.18 -1.73 -9.52
CA LEU A 56 2.82 -2.63 -8.56
C LEU A 56 1.83 -3.67 -8.02
N LEU A 57 0.63 -3.24 -7.62
CA LEU A 57 -0.42 -4.14 -7.13
C LEU A 57 -0.86 -5.11 -8.20
N HIS A 58 -0.96 -4.68 -9.46
CA HIS A 58 -1.29 -5.56 -10.57
C HIS A 58 -0.23 -6.65 -10.78
N GLN A 59 1.06 -6.36 -10.56
CA GLN A 59 2.12 -7.38 -10.69
C GLN A 59 2.12 -8.37 -9.51
N LEU A 60 1.73 -7.91 -8.31
CA LEU A 60 1.79 -8.70 -7.08
C LEU A 60 0.51 -9.52 -6.83
N SER A 61 -0.66 -8.98 -7.21
CA SER A 61 -1.95 -9.59 -6.93
C SER A 61 -2.39 -10.50 -8.09
N SER A 62 -1.95 -11.75 -8.09
CA SER A 62 -2.50 -12.75 -9.02
C SER A 62 -3.70 -13.52 -8.47
N LYS A 63 -3.99 -13.47 -7.14
CA LYS A 63 -5.03 -14.33 -6.53
C LYS A 63 -5.78 -13.79 -5.30
N GLN A 64 -5.35 -12.72 -4.64
CA GLN A 64 -6.02 -12.21 -3.44
C GLN A 64 -6.32 -10.72 -3.56
N THR A 65 -7.56 -10.36 -3.23
CA THR A 65 -8.02 -8.97 -3.22
C THR A 65 -7.49 -8.27 -1.98
N ILE A 66 -6.26 -7.75 -2.06
CA ILE A 66 -5.63 -6.91 -1.05
C ILE A 66 -6.01 -5.46 -1.37
N VAL A 67 -6.55 -4.75 -0.39
CA VAL A 67 -6.79 -3.32 -0.44
C VAL A 67 -5.58 -2.64 0.16
N VAL A 68 -4.98 -1.70 -0.57
CA VAL A 68 -3.80 -0.96 -0.12
C VAL A 68 -4.12 0.51 -0.10
N ASN A 69 -3.88 1.13 1.05
CA ASN A 69 -3.93 2.57 1.23
C ASN A 69 -2.52 3.07 1.53
N VAL A 70 -2.16 4.22 0.99
CA VAL A 70 -0.86 4.87 1.27
C VAL A 70 -1.15 6.22 1.88
N TYR A 71 -0.47 6.54 2.98
CA TYR A 71 -0.65 7.78 3.73
C TYR A 71 0.69 8.50 3.89
N ASP A 72 0.68 9.83 3.74
CA ASP A 72 1.73 10.70 4.27
C ASP A 72 1.42 10.94 5.76
N THR A 73 2.29 10.43 6.62
CA THR A 73 2.22 10.52 8.09
C THR A 73 3.23 11.50 8.67
N THR A 74 3.74 12.41 7.85
CA THR A 74 4.67 13.49 8.28
C THR A 74 4.07 14.30 9.43
N ASN A 75 2.76 14.54 9.39
CA ASN A 75 2.02 15.07 10.54
C ASN A 75 1.22 13.94 11.21
N ALA A 76 1.65 13.52 12.40
CA ALA A 76 1.01 12.44 13.15
C ALA A 76 -0.46 12.70 13.51
N SER A 77 -0.91 13.95 13.50
CA SER A 77 -2.31 14.33 13.77
C SER A 77 -3.16 14.45 12.51
N ALA A 78 -2.54 14.53 11.33
CA ALA A 78 -3.22 14.82 10.07
C ALA A 78 -2.61 13.96 8.96
N HIS A 79 -3.02 12.69 8.91
CA HIS A 79 -2.61 11.79 7.83
C HIS A 79 -3.24 12.24 6.51
N ILE A 80 -2.44 12.33 5.45
CA ILE A 80 -2.90 12.72 4.13
C ILE A 80 -2.91 11.48 3.24
N THR A 81 -4.08 11.11 2.72
CA THR A 81 -4.22 9.98 1.80
C THR A 81 -3.51 10.26 0.48
N MET A 82 -2.53 9.42 0.13
CA MET A 82 -1.80 9.45 -1.13
C MET A 82 -2.37 8.51 -2.19
N TYR A 83 -2.91 7.38 -1.73
CA TYR A 83 -3.51 6.37 -2.58
C TYR A 83 -4.50 5.54 -1.77
N GLY A 84 -5.50 5.00 -2.44
CA GLY A 84 -6.48 4.10 -1.87
C GLY A 84 -7.83 4.76 -1.64
N THR A 85 -8.73 3.99 -1.07
CA THR A 85 -10.11 4.41 -0.78
C THR A 85 -10.39 4.18 0.70
N ASP A 86 -11.14 5.10 1.31
CA ASP A 86 -11.61 4.95 2.69
C ASP A 86 -12.75 3.94 2.76
N VAL A 87 -12.43 2.68 2.47
CA VAL A 87 -13.35 1.58 2.72
C VAL A 87 -13.18 1.19 4.18
N VAL A 88 -14.21 1.51 4.95
CA VAL A 88 -14.40 1.13 6.34
C VAL A 88 -14.76 -0.35 6.37
N ASP A 89 -13.76 -1.22 6.27
CA ASP A 89 -13.97 -2.65 6.47
C ASP A 89 -13.09 -3.17 7.61
N THR A 90 -13.70 -3.98 8.48
CA THR A 90 -13.20 -4.37 9.82
C THR A 90 -12.17 -5.51 9.76
N SER A 91 -11.47 -5.65 8.64
CA SER A 91 -10.48 -6.72 8.40
C SER A 91 -9.16 -6.44 9.13
N LEU A 92 -8.31 -7.47 9.25
CA LEU A 92 -6.96 -7.37 9.81
C LEU A 92 -6.10 -6.38 9.00
N LEU A 93 -5.72 -5.28 9.65
CA LEU A 93 -4.89 -4.22 9.09
C LEU A 93 -3.41 -4.52 9.35
N HIS A 94 -2.60 -4.53 8.29
CA HIS A 94 -1.15 -4.55 8.39
C HIS A 94 -0.58 -3.20 7.97
N VAL A 95 0.25 -2.61 8.82
CA VAL A 95 0.92 -1.33 8.56
C VAL A 95 2.40 -1.59 8.31
N SER A 96 2.91 -1.08 7.19
CA SER A 96 4.31 -1.14 6.82
C SER A 96 4.84 0.27 6.58
N GLY A 97 6.04 0.57 7.08
CA GLY A 97 6.72 1.83 6.77
C GLY A 97 7.17 1.87 5.31
N LEU A 98 6.95 2.99 4.64
CA LEU A 98 7.36 3.22 3.27
C LEU A 98 8.34 4.40 3.21
N ASP A 99 9.52 4.15 2.68
CA ASP A 99 10.57 5.17 2.54
C ASP A 99 10.72 5.58 1.08
N PHE A 100 10.52 6.87 0.79
CA PHE A 100 10.71 7.48 -0.52
C PHE A 100 12.05 8.24 -0.63
N GLY A 101 12.93 8.13 0.37
CA GLY A 101 14.26 8.73 0.37
C GLY A 101 14.30 10.20 0.80
N ASP A 102 13.20 10.75 1.30
CA ASP A 102 13.16 12.09 1.90
C ASP A 102 13.06 11.98 3.42
N PRO A 103 14.12 12.33 4.19
CA PRO A 103 14.11 12.21 5.65
C PRO A 103 13.09 13.12 6.33
N LEU A 104 12.62 14.17 5.65
CA LEU A 104 11.63 15.10 6.18
C LEU A 104 10.20 14.57 6.04
N ARG A 105 9.98 13.51 5.25
CA ARG A 105 8.65 12.99 4.95
C ARG A 105 8.53 11.53 5.33
N LYS A 106 7.49 11.19 6.09
CA LYS A 106 7.21 9.82 6.52
C LYS A 106 5.97 9.30 5.82
N HIS A 107 6.02 8.05 5.39
CA HIS A 107 4.92 7.42 4.69
C HIS A 107 4.64 6.05 5.27
N GLU A 108 3.38 5.69 5.27
CA GLU A 108 2.91 4.39 5.71
C GLU A 108 2.04 3.77 4.63
N LEU A 109 2.21 2.46 4.49
CA LEU A 109 1.42 1.62 3.62
C LEU A 109 0.54 0.73 4.50
N HIS A 110 -0.76 0.87 4.32
CA HIS A 110 -1.80 0.21 5.10
C HIS A 110 -2.45 -0.84 4.20
N CYS A 111 -2.13 -2.10 4.44
CA CYS A 111 -2.67 -3.25 3.74
C CYS A 111 -3.85 -3.85 4.51
N LYS A 112 -4.94 -4.11 3.80
CA LYS A 112 -6.12 -4.80 4.30
C LYS A 112 -6.48 -5.96 3.37
N PHE A 113 -7.01 -7.04 3.91
CA PHE A 113 -7.53 -8.14 3.09
C PHE A 113 -9.04 -7.98 2.92
N LYS A 114 -9.53 -7.95 1.66
CA LYS A 114 -10.96 -7.75 1.35
C LYS A 114 -11.85 -8.90 1.79
N GLN A 115 -11.32 -10.09 2.09
CA GLN A 115 -12.14 -11.27 2.29
C GLN A 115 -11.78 -12.05 3.55
N MET A 116 -12.81 -12.20 4.40
CA MET A 116 -12.92 -13.15 5.50
C MET A 116 -12.52 -14.55 5.00
N ALA A 117 -11.76 -15.29 5.81
CA ALA A 117 -11.22 -16.61 5.45
C ALA A 117 -12.29 -17.47 4.75
N PRO A 118 -11.96 -18.14 3.62
CA PRO A 118 -12.93 -18.97 2.93
C PRO A 118 -13.56 -19.93 3.93
N PHE A 119 -14.89 -19.92 4.01
CA PHE A 119 -15.63 -20.78 4.93
C PHE A 119 -15.14 -22.23 4.76
N PRO A 120 -14.79 -22.94 5.86
CA PRO A 120 -14.02 -24.18 5.78
C PRO A 120 -14.91 -25.34 5.30
N TRP A 121 -15.19 -25.38 4.00
CA TRP A 121 -15.93 -26.44 3.32
C TRP A 121 -15.34 -27.83 3.61
N THR A 122 -14.02 -27.91 3.77
CA THR A 122 -13.31 -29.15 4.11
C THR A 122 -13.68 -29.68 5.49
N ALA A 123 -13.84 -28.80 6.49
CA ALA A 123 -14.25 -29.19 7.83
C ALA A 123 -15.72 -29.64 7.87
N PHE A 124 -16.58 -28.96 7.11
CA PHE A 124 -17.99 -29.34 7.01
C PHE A 124 -18.16 -30.72 6.34
N ASN A 125 -17.50 -30.94 5.20
CA ASN A 125 -17.62 -32.19 4.44
C ASN A 125 -17.02 -33.40 5.18
N ALA A 126 -15.92 -33.21 5.93
CA ALA A 126 -15.33 -34.27 6.74
C ALA A 126 -16.29 -34.76 7.86
N SER A 127 -17.02 -33.84 8.50
CA SER A 127 -18.00 -34.18 9.52
C SER A 127 -19.18 -34.99 8.95
N VAL A 128 -19.71 -34.58 7.79
CA VAL A 128 -20.83 -35.29 7.13
C VAL A 128 -20.42 -36.70 6.71
N GLY A 129 -19.21 -36.88 6.15
CA GLY A 129 -18.72 -38.20 5.75
C GLY A 129 -18.60 -39.19 6.92
N VAL A 130 -18.21 -38.73 8.11
CA VAL A 130 -18.09 -39.56 9.31
C VAL A 130 -19.44 -40.06 9.83
N PHE A 131 -20.52 -39.29 9.66
CA PHE A 131 -21.87 -39.73 10.08
C PHE A 131 -22.53 -40.67 9.08
N VAL A 132 -22.27 -40.48 7.79
CA VAL A 132 -22.96 -41.21 6.72
C VAL A 132 -22.51 -42.67 6.62
N ILE A 133 -21.21 -42.95 6.77
CA ILE A 133 -20.63 -44.31 6.69
C ILE A 133 -21.22 -45.27 7.75
N PRO A 134 -21.21 -44.96 9.05
CA PRO A 134 -21.78 -45.84 10.07
C PRO A 134 -23.31 -45.93 9.97
N CYS A 135 -24.01 -44.88 9.53
CA CYS A 135 -25.46 -44.96 9.29
C CYS A 135 -25.80 -46.00 8.20
N PHE A 136 -25.08 -45.99 7.07
CA PHE A 136 -25.32 -46.98 6.01
C PHE A 136 -24.97 -48.41 6.44
N LEU A 137 -23.90 -48.59 7.20
CA LEU A 137 -23.56 -49.90 7.77
C LEU A 137 -24.64 -50.38 8.75
N GLY A 138 -25.13 -49.50 9.63
CA GLY A 138 -26.21 -49.83 10.58
C GLY A 138 -27.51 -50.25 9.90
N ILE A 139 -27.91 -49.55 8.83
CA ILE A 139 -29.11 -49.93 8.05
C ILE A 139 -28.91 -51.28 7.36
N TYR A 140 -27.74 -51.50 6.75
CA TYR A 140 -27.43 -52.77 6.10
C TYR A 140 -27.46 -53.96 7.07
N PHE A 141 -26.85 -53.81 8.25
CA PHE A 141 -26.85 -54.86 9.29
C PHE A 141 -28.23 -55.10 9.91
N MET A 142 -29.12 -54.12 9.95
CA MET A 142 -30.50 -54.30 10.45
C MET A 142 -31.42 -55.00 9.43
N GLN A 143 -30.97 -55.14 8.18
CA GLN A 143 -31.76 -55.69 7.07
C GLN A 143 -31.35 -57.13 6.69
N GLN A 144 -30.37 -57.72 7.39
CA GLN A 144 -29.88 -59.09 7.22
C GLN A 144 -30.16 -59.93 8.46
#